data_AF-A0A1Y2E4J8-F1
#
_entry.id   AF-A0A1Y2E4J8-F1
#
_cell.length_a   1.000
_cell.length_b   1.000
_cell.length_c   1.000
_cell.angle_alpha   90.00
_cell.angle_beta   90.00
_cell.angle_gamma   90.00
#
_symmetry.space_group_name_H-M   'P 1'
#
loop_
_entity.id
_entity.type
_entity.pdbx_description
1 polymer ?
#
loop_
_entity_poly.entity_id
_entity_poly.type
_entity_poly.pdbx_seq_one_letter_code
_entity_poly.pdbx_strand_id
1 'polypeptide(L)'
;MTTKKQNARKRYKTKNEIPRTIFNAKIHPRESEVSAEVNGYFLKHWPFENDKAKQKFVAAGFPRVTCLYYPAAEDDRIALACRLLTLLFLVDGKYFNVLEDLSLEDGASYNERLICISRGDVDALPDRNVPVEWITYDLWEDMRACDRELADGVLEPTFTFMRAQTDKCRLGIKELGQYLEYREKDVGQALLCALMRFSMNLHISDEELASVREIEMNCAKHISVLNDIYSWEKEVSAASSGHHEGSALCSSVLVLSNQTKLDVTASKRILWVLCREWELVHEQLVKKRLASVEPCSSDLKAYMNGLKYQMSGNEAWSGKTPRYHSVYA
;
A
#
# COMPACT_ATOMS: atom_id res chain seq x y z
N MET A 1 -44.36 -19.96 -44.31
CA MET A 1 -43.62 -20.79 -43.35
C MET A 1 -42.26 -20.17 -43.08
N THR A 2 -42.12 -19.66 -41.85
CA THR A 2 -40.88 -19.50 -41.05
C THR A 2 -39.65 -18.80 -41.66
N THR A 3 -39.67 -17.47 -41.55
CA THR A 3 -38.49 -16.58 -41.53
C THR A 3 -37.61 -16.87 -40.31
N LYS A 4 -36.44 -17.50 -40.51
CA LYS A 4 -35.37 -17.56 -39.50
C LYS A 4 -34.67 -16.19 -39.41
N LYS A 5 -35.13 -15.32 -38.51
CA LYS A 5 -34.31 -14.20 -38.02
C LYS A 5 -33.20 -14.77 -37.13
N GLN A 6 -31.98 -14.85 -37.64
CA GLN A 6 -30.80 -15.02 -36.81
C GLN A 6 -30.68 -13.80 -35.89
N ASN A 7 -30.91 -14.01 -34.59
CA ASN A 7 -30.56 -13.06 -33.55
C ASN A 7 -29.04 -12.90 -33.53
N ALA A 8 -28.53 -11.93 -34.28
CA ALA A 8 -27.20 -11.41 -34.07
C ALA A 8 -27.17 -10.83 -32.64
N ARG A 9 -26.59 -11.58 -31.69
CA ARG A 9 -26.26 -11.06 -30.36
C ARG A 9 -25.47 -9.77 -30.57
N LYS A 10 -26.07 -8.62 -30.25
CA LYS A 10 -25.33 -7.37 -30.13
C LYS A 10 -24.19 -7.64 -29.15
N ARG A 11 -22.96 -7.75 -29.65
CA ARG A 11 -21.76 -7.67 -28.83
C ARG A 11 -21.78 -6.27 -28.24
N TYR A 12 -22.24 -6.13 -27.00
CA TYR A 12 -22.03 -4.91 -26.24
C TYR A 12 -20.52 -4.69 -26.22
N LYS A 13 -20.05 -3.65 -26.94
CA LYS A 13 -18.69 -3.15 -26.76
C LYS A 13 -18.67 -2.47 -25.41
N THR A 14 -18.47 -3.24 -24.34
CA THR A 14 -18.20 -2.68 -23.02
C THR A 14 -16.92 -1.88 -23.14
N LYS A 15 -17.02 -0.55 -23.04
CA LYS A 15 -15.84 0.29 -22.93
C LYS A 15 -15.22 0.04 -21.56
N ASN A 16 -13.94 -0.30 -21.52
CA ASN A 16 -13.16 -0.40 -20.28
C ASN A 16 -12.76 1.02 -19.82
N GLU A 17 -13.72 1.93 -19.72
CA GLU A 17 -13.50 3.26 -19.17
C GLU A 17 -13.45 3.16 -17.64
N ILE A 18 -12.37 3.66 -17.04
CA ILE A 18 -12.25 3.77 -15.58
C ILE A 18 -13.30 4.81 -15.12
N PRO A 19 -14.21 4.47 -14.19
CA PRO A 19 -15.17 5.43 -13.64
C PRO A 19 -14.45 6.64 -13.05
N ARG A 20 -15.00 7.85 -13.20
CA ARG A 20 -14.36 9.07 -12.68
C ARG A 20 -14.34 9.06 -11.15
N THR A 21 -13.19 9.39 -10.57
CA THR A 21 -13.06 9.68 -9.13
C THR A 21 -13.60 11.08 -8.81
N ILE A 22 -14.10 11.25 -7.59
CA ILE A 22 -14.46 12.56 -7.03
C ILE A 22 -13.30 13.23 -6.28
N PHE A 23 -12.20 12.50 -6.07
CA PHE A 23 -11.02 13.00 -5.37
C PHE A 23 -9.99 13.57 -6.33
N ASN A 24 -9.25 14.56 -5.83
CA ASN A 24 -8.15 15.17 -6.55
C ASN A 24 -6.86 14.85 -5.80
N ALA A 25 -5.96 14.11 -6.45
CA ALA A 25 -4.64 13.83 -5.90
C ALA A 25 -3.82 15.13 -5.80
N LYS A 26 -3.03 15.22 -4.73
CA LYS A 26 -2.00 16.23 -4.54
C LYS A 26 -0.66 15.52 -4.34
N ILE A 27 0.42 16.25 -4.56
CA ILE A 27 1.77 15.76 -4.39
C ILE A 27 2.55 16.73 -3.52
N HIS A 28 3.42 16.21 -2.66
CA HIS A 28 4.29 17.01 -1.81
C HIS A 28 5.15 17.97 -2.67
N PRO A 29 5.30 19.24 -2.30
CA PRO A 29 6.01 20.23 -3.13
C PRO A 29 7.49 19.88 -3.36
N ARG A 30 8.13 19.23 -2.39
CA ARG A 30 9.53 18.76 -2.47
C ARG A 30 9.71 17.39 -3.12
N GLU A 31 8.69 16.83 -3.78
CA GLU A 31 8.75 15.46 -4.29
C GLU A 31 10.00 15.18 -5.13
N SER A 32 10.36 16.07 -6.05
CA SER A 32 11.47 15.80 -6.98
C SER A 32 12.83 15.78 -6.27
N GLU A 33 13.01 16.63 -5.25
CA GLU A 33 14.22 16.68 -4.41
C GLU A 33 14.32 15.43 -3.54
N VAL A 34 13.24 15.12 -2.81
CA VAL A 34 13.18 13.97 -1.89
C VAL A 34 13.29 12.64 -2.66
N SER A 35 12.66 12.54 -3.83
CA SER A 35 12.82 11.39 -4.73
C SER A 35 14.26 11.19 -5.15
N ALA A 36 14.99 12.26 -5.50
CA ALA A 36 16.40 12.16 -5.86
C ALA A 36 17.28 11.72 -4.67
N GLU A 37 17.04 12.30 -3.48
CA GLU A 37 17.76 11.96 -2.26
C GLU A 37 17.56 10.48 -1.89
N VAL A 38 16.31 10.05 -1.75
CA VAL A 38 15.97 8.71 -1.28
C VAL A 38 16.38 7.66 -2.32
N ASN A 39 16.13 7.89 -3.61
CA ASN A 39 16.61 6.98 -4.64
C ASN A 39 18.14 6.90 -4.65
N GLY A 40 18.85 8.02 -4.51
CA GLY A 40 20.31 8.05 -4.43
C GLY A 40 20.85 7.25 -3.25
N TYR A 41 20.20 7.34 -2.08
CA TYR A 41 20.54 6.55 -0.90
C TYR A 41 20.42 5.04 -1.18
N PHE A 42 19.26 4.56 -1.64
CA PHE A 42 19.07 3.14 -1.90
C PHE A 42 19.96 2.64 -3.05
N LEU A 43 20.16 3.41 -4.12
CA LEU A 43 21.07 3.04 -5.22
C LEU A 43 22.51 2.83 -4.77
N LYS A 44 22.94 3.56 -3.73
CA LYS A 44 24.28 3.45 -3.16
C LYS A 44 24.40 2.29 -2.17
N HIS A 45 23.35 2.00 -1.42
CA HIS A 45 23.43 1.16 -0.23
C HIS A 45 22.69 -0.17 -0.33
N TRP A 46 21.64 -0.26 -1.14
CA TRP A 46 20.89 -1.50 -1.35
C TRP A 46 21.61 -2.41 -2.34
N PRO A 47 21.70 -3.72 -2.06
CA PRO A 47 22.44 -4.68 -2.88
C PRO A 47 21.62 -5.10 -4.10
N PHE A 48 21.39 -4.17 -5.04
CA PHE A 48 20.73 -4.50 -6.30
C PHE A 48 21.56 -5.50 -7.12
N GLU A 49 20.91 -6.57 -7.60
CA GLU A 49 21.56 -7.65 -8.36
C GLU A 49 22.29 -7.15 -9.62
N ASN A 50 21.71 -6.16 -10.32
CA ASN A 50 22.24 -5.64 -11.58
C ASN A 50 21.66 -4.24 -11.90
N ASP A 51 22.19 -3.60 -12.94
CA ASP A 51 21.75 -2.26 -13.35
C ASP A 51 20.30 -2.22 -13.87
N LYS A 52 19.79 -3.34 -14.40
CA LYS A 52 18.38 -3.45 -14.78
C LYS A 52 17.47 -3.38 -13.54
N ALA A 53 17.85 -4.02 -12.44
CA ALA A 53 17.13 -3.92 -11.17
C ALA A 53 17.16 -2.48 -10.61
N LYS A 54 18.30 -1.78 -10.70
CA LYS A 54 18.41 -0.35 -10.34
C LYS A 54 17.49 0.54 -11.17
N GLN A 55 17.46 0.33 -12.48
CA GLN A 55 16.56 1.08 -13.38
C GLN A 55 15.09 0.83 -13.05
N LYS A 56 14.71 -0.44 -12.80
CA LYS A 56 13.34 -0.79 -12.38
C LYS A 56 12.97 -0.15 -11.04
N PHE A 57 13.90 -0.13 -10.09
CA PHE A 57 13.72 0.53 -8.79
C PHE A 57 13.40 2.02 -8.96
N VAL A 58 14.23 2.77 -9.69
CA VAL A 58 14.00 4.20 -9.94
C VAL A 58 12.69 4.42 -10.69
N ALA A 59 12.43 3.60 -11.72
CA ALA A 59 11.21 3.69 -12.52
C ALA A 59 9.93 3.43 -11.71
N ALA A 60 9.98 2.59 -10.67
CA ALA A 60 8.82 2.35 -9.80
C ALA A 60 8.36 3.60 -9.05
N GLY A 61 9.29 4.52 -8.74
CA GLY A 61 8.98 5.79 -8.10
C GLY A 61 8.38 5.63 -6.70
N PHE A 62 9.05 4.88 -5.82
CA PHE A 62 8.58 4.67 -4.44
C PHE A 62 8.51 5.94 -3.59
N PRO A 63 9.49 6.87 -3.65
CA PRO A 63 9.34 8.15 -2.94
C PRO A 63 8.16 8.97 -3.50
N ARG A 64 7.88 8.86 -4.80
CA ARG A 64 6.78 9.56 -5.46
C ARG A 64 5.40 9.12 -4.96
N VAL A 65 5.17 7.83 -4.73
CA VAL A 65 3.89 7.38 -4.12
C VAL A 65 3.76 7.91 -2.70
N THR A 66 4.84 7.92 -1.93
CA THR A 66 4.84 8.46 -0.56
C THR A 66 4.49 9.95 -0.55
N CYS A 67 5.05 10.74 -1.46
CA CYS A 67 4.73 12.15 -1.63
C CYS A 67 3.29 12.40 -2.13
N LEU A 68 2.67 11.42 -2.80
CA LEU A 68 1.26 11.46 -3.18
C LEU A 68 0.33 11.06 -2.03
N TYR A 69 0.77 10.16 -1.13
CA TYR A 69 0.05 9.80 0.09
C TYR A 69 0.07 10.92 1.13
N TYR A 70 1.22 11.59 1.29
CA TYR A 70 1.42 12.60 2.33
C TYR A 70 1.81 13.96 1.72
N PRO A 71 0.94 14.56 0.88
CA PRO A 71 1.26 15.82 0.21
C PRO A 71 1.33 17.03 1.16
N ALA A 72 0.89 16.85 2.41
CA ALA A 72 0.92 17.84 3.48
C ALA A 72 1.85 17.43 4.64
N ALA A 73 2.75 16.46 4.42
CA ALA A 73 3.82 16.18 5.36
C ALA A 73 4.70 17.43 5.58
N GLU A 74 5.35 17.48 6.73
CA GLU A 74 6.38 18.47 7.01
C GLU A 74 7.60 18.22 6.13
N ASP A 75 8.22 19.31 5.67
CA ASP A 75 9.32 19.27 4.70
C ASP A 75 10.52 18.46 5.22
N ASP A 76 10.79 18.49 6.52
CA ASP A 76 11.89 17.78 7.17
C ASP A 76 11.55 16.33 7.54
N ARG A 77 10.28 15.91 7.45
CA ARG A 77 9.83 14.55 7.80
C ARG A 77 9.52 13.68 6.60
N ILE A 78 9.15 14.25 5.45
CA ILE A 78 8.73 13.48 4.26
C ILE A 78 9.81 12.51 3.74
N ALA A 79 11.09 12.86 3.88
CA ALA A 79 12.19 11.99 3.46
C ALA A 79 12.25 10.69 4.27
N LEU A 80 12.00 10.75 5.59
CA LEU A 80 11.96 9.58 6.46
C LEU A 80 10.80 8.65 6.09
N ALA A 81 9.61 9.22 5.85
CA ALA A 81 8.47 8.44 5.36
C ALA A 81 8.76 7.77 4.01
N CYS A 82 9.41 8.50 3.08
CA CYS A 82 9.82 7.96 1.79
C CYS A 82 10.81 6.80 1.95
N ARG A 83 11.77 6.90 2.87
CA ARG A 83 12.74 5.83 3.15
C ARG A 83 12.06 4.59 3.70
N LEU A 84 11.12 4.74 4.66
CA LEU A 84 10.39 3.60 5.23
C LEU A 84 9.56 2.87 4.18
N LEU A 85 8.71 3.58 3.43
CA LEU A 85 7.90 2.91 2.40
C LEU A 85 8.77 2.31 1.28
N THR A 86 9.87 2.97 0.90
CA THR A 86 10.81 2.41 -0.08
C THR A 86 11.44 1.12 0.41
N LEU A 87 11.90 1.07 1.67
CA LEU A 87 12.42 -0.14 2.30
C LEU A 87 11.39 -1.27 2.30
N LEU A 88 10.16 -0.99 2.71
CA LEU A 88 9.08 -1.99 2.76
C LEU A 88 8.70 -2.51 1.37
N PHE A 89 8.69 -1.65 0.34
CA PHE A 89 8.49 -2.09 -1.05
C PHE A 89 9.62 -2.99 -1.58
N LEU A 90 10.86 -2.75 -1.13
CA LEU A 90 12.01 -3.58 -1.49
C LEU A 90 11.93 -4.95 -0.80
N VAL A 91 11.50 -5.00 0.47
CA VAL A 91 11.27 -6.26 1.19
C VAL A 91 10.09 -7.06 0.59
N ASP A 92 9.03 -6.39 0.14
CA ASP A 92 7.83 -7.03 -0.40
C ASP A 92 8.03 -7.76 -1.76
N GLY A 93 8.90 -7.27 -2.66
CA GLY A 93 8.85 -7.66 -4.08
C GLY A 93 9.91 -8.64 -4.61
N LYS A 94 9.51 -9.51 -5.56
CA LYS A 94 10.32 -10.48 -6.34
C LYS A 94 11.52 -9.93 -7.10
N TYR A 95 11.56 -8.64 -7.39
CA TYR A 95 12.72 -8.06 -8.09
C TYR A 95 13.87 -7.68 -7.16
N PHE A 96 13.66 -7.84 -5.85
CA PHE A 96 14.62 -7.43 -4.83
C PHE A 96 14.85 -8.52 -3.76
N ASN A 97 14.46 -9.77 -4.07
CA ASN A 97 14.78 -11.04 -3.39
C ASN A 97 14.45 -11.09 -1.90
N VAL A 98 13.19 -10.98 -1.52
CA VAL A 98 12.81 -11.48 -0.20
C VAL A 98 11.50 -12.25 -0.24
N LEU A 99 10.34 -11.63 0.00
CA LEU A 99 9.18 -12.42 0.43
C LEU A 99 8.52 -13.24 -0.70
N GLU A 100 8.44 -12.72 -1.92
CA GLU A 100 7.81 -13.43 -3.06
C GLU A 100 8.61 -14.70 -3.50
N ASP A 101 9.90 -14.81 -3.14
CA ASP A 101 10.77 -15.95 -3.46
C ASP A 101 11.01 -16.91 -2.27
N LEU A 102 10.42 -16.61 -1.11
CA LEU A 102 10.55 -17.39 0.11
C LEU A 102 9.29 -18.23 0.40
N SER A 103 9.45 -19.27 1.21
CA SER A 103 8.32 -19.90 1.90
C SER A 103 7.70 -18.92 2.89
N LEU A 104 6.48 -19.19 3.35
CA LEU A 104 5.87 -18.35 4.40
C LEU A 104 6.68 -18.44 5.71
N GLU A 105 7.33 -19.57 5.98
CA GLU A 105 8.17 -19.78 7.15
C GLU A 105 9.47 -18.98 7.09
N ASP A 106 10.17 -19.03 5.96
CA ASP A 106 11.41 -18.27 5.76
C ASP A 106 11.12 -16.75 5.72
N GLY A 107 10.03 -16.36 5.05
CA GLY A 107 9.58 -14.97 5.01
C GLY A 107 9.21 -14.45 6.40
N ALA A 108 8.53 -15.26 7.22
CA ALA A 108 8.19 -14.88 8.60
C ALA A 108 9.46 -14.71 9.45
N SER A 109 10.42 -15.63 9.32
CA SER A 109 11.71 -15.54 10.01
C SER A 109 12.50 -14.30 9.61
N TYR A 110 12.51 -13.98 8.32
CA TYR A 110 13.12 -12.77 7.78
C TYR A 110 12.47 -11.50 8.37
N ASN A 111 11.13 -11.44 8.37
CA ASN A 111 10.40 -10.29 8.90
C ASN A 111 10.59 -10.13 10.41
N GLU A 112 10.54 -11.21 11.20
CA GLU A 112 10.78 -11.13 12.66
C GLU A 112 12.19 -10.63 12.99
N ARG A 113 13.22 -11.00 12.20
CA ARG A 113 14.57 -10.45 12.36
C ARG A 113 14.57 -8.93 12.23
N LEU A 114 13.92 -8.40 11.18
CA LEU A 114 13.82 -6.95 10.95
C LEU A 114 12.94 -6.24 11.98
N ILE A 115 11.91 -6.91 12.51
CA ILE A 115 11.05 -6.39 13.58
C ILE A 115 11.88 -6.13 14.85
N CYS A 116 12.70 -7.09 15.28
CA CYS A 116 13.58 -6.92 16.45
C CYS A 116 14.58 -5.78 16.25
N ILE A 117 15.17 -5.68 15.06
CA ILE A 117 16.09 -4.58 14.71
C ILE A 117 15.37 -3.22 14.74
N SER A 118 14.15 -3.16 14.22
CA SER A 118 13.34 -1.93 14.16
C SER A 118 13.04 -1.35 15.55
N ARG A 119 12.82 -2.22 16.54
CA ARG A 119 12.63 -1.83 17.95
C ARG A 119 13.90 -1.24 18.59
N GLY A 120 15.08 -1.59 18.07
CA GLY A 120 16.35 -1.24 18.70
C GLY A 120 16.65 -2.09 19.95
N ASP A 121 16.15 -3.33 20.00
CA ASP A 121 16.42 -4.25 21.10
C ASP A 121 17.94 -4.49 21.23
N VAL A 122 18.48 -4.45 22.45
CA VAL A 122 19.95 -4.52 22.70
C VAL A 122 20.57 -5.79 22.13
N ASP A 123 19.82 -6.90 22.13
CA ASP A 123 20.26 -8.19 21.60
C ASP A 123 20.04 -8.33 20.07
N ALA A 124 19.47 -7.32 19.43
CA ALA A 124 19.11 -7.31 18.01
C ALA A 124 19.82 -6.18 17.23
N LEU A 125 21.09 -5.93 17.55
CA LEU A 125 21.91 -5.02 16.73
C LEU A 125 22.03 -5.53 15.28
N PRO A 126 22.03 -4.63 14.29
CA PRO A 126 22.14 -5.02 12.89
C PRO A 126 23.54 -5.55 12.57
N ASP A 127 23.63 -6.58 11.74
CA ASP A 127 24.88 -6.88 11.05
C ASP A 127 25.18 -5.79 10.02
N ARG A 128 26.25 -5.04 10.25
CA ARG A 128 26.69 -3.94 9.37
C ARG A 128 27.17 -4.42 7.99
N ASN A 129 27.32 -5.73 7.78
CA ASN A 129 27.58 -6.33 6.47
C ASN A 129 26.29 -6.71 5.73
N VAL A 130 25.12 -6.64 6.37
CA VAL A 130 23.82 -6.98 5.77
C VAL A 130 23.02 -5.69 5.54
N PRO A 131 22.97 -5.15 4.31
CA PRO A 131 22.33 -3.86 4.00
C PRO A 131 20.95 -3.64 4.60
N VAL A 132 20.05 -4.62 4.45
CA VAL A 132 18.68 -4.47 4.94
C VAL A 132 18.61 -4.30 6.46
N GLU A 133 19.48 -4.98 7.22
CA GLU A 133 19.48 -4.89 8.68
C GLU A 133 19.88 -3.49 9.13
N TRP A 134 21.03 -2.99 8.67
CA TRP A 134 21.52 -1.71 9.13
C TRP A 134 20.75 -0.52 8.54
N ILE A 135 20.22 -0.63 7.30
CA ILE A 135 19.32 0.38 6.74
C ILE A 135 18.04 0.47 7.60
N THR A 136 17.49 -0.68 8.03
CA THR A 136 16.33 -0.73 8.92
C THR A 136 16.65 -0.06 10.25
N TYR A 137 17.75 -0.44 10.89
CA TYR A 137 18.16 0.11 12.18
C TYR A 137 18.37 1.64 12.13
N ASP A 138 19.21 2.11 11.21
CA ASP A 138 19.58 3.52 11.13
C ASP A 138 18.34 4.38 10.79
N LEU A 139 17.43 3.89 9.93
CA LEU A 139 16.19 4.59 9.63
C LEU A 139 15.30 4.77 10.86
N TRP A 140 15.12 3.72 11.66
CA TRP A 140 14.29 3.81 12.85
C TRP A 140 14.93 4.68 13.93
N GLU A 141 16.26 4.67 14.06
CA GLU A 141 16.98 5.62 14.90
C GLU A 141 16.82 7.07 14.41
N ASP A 142 16.93 7.34 13.11
CA ASP A 142 16.69 8.65 12.52
C ASP A 142 15.26 9.14 12.77
N MET A 143 14.26 8.25 12.63
CA MET A 143 12.86 8.56 12.95
C MET A 143 12.67 8.89 14.43
N ARG A 144 13.25 8.11 15.35
CA ARG A 144 13.20 8.38 16.80
C ARG A 144 13.93 9.65 17.19
N ALA A 145 15.03 9.98 16.51
CA ALA A 145 15.77 11.22 16.72
C ALA A 145 14.97 12.44 16.25
N CYS A 146 14.16 12.28 15.20
CA CYS A 146 13.23 13.30 14.73
C CYS A 146 12.05 13.49 15.70
N ASP A 147 11.37 12.40 16.06
CA ASP A 147 10.22 12.41 16.98
C ASP A 147 9.98 11.01 17.55
N ARG A 148 10.46 10.76 18.79
CA ARG A 148 10.38 9.43 19.41
C ARG A 148 8.95 8.96 19.61
N GLU A 149 8.04 9.81 20.07
CA GLU A 149 6.66 9.42 20.38
C GLU A 149 5.93 8.98 19.12
N LEU A 150 5.97 9.81 18.07
CA LEU A 150 5.30 9.48 16.82
C LEU A 150 6.00 8.33 16.09
N ALA A 151 7.34 8.24 16.12
CA ALA A 151 8.08 7.13 15.51
C ALA A 151 7.75 5.79 16.17
N ASP A 152 7.74 5.73 17.50
CA ASP A 152 7.37 4.52 18.24
C ASP A 152 5.91 4.12 17.95
N GLY A 153 5.03 5.10 17.71
CA GLY A 153 3.66 4.90 17.23
C GLY A 153 3.53 4.25 15.84
N VAL A 154 4.59 4.19 15.03
CA VAL A 154 4.61 3.53 13.70
C VAL A 154 5.06 2.06 13.80
N LEU A 155 5.74 1.66 14.88
CA LEU A 155 6.35 0.32 15.02
C LEU A 155 5.33 -0.82 14.91
N GLU A 156 4.38 -0.91 15.85
CA GLU A 156 3.42 -2.03 15.88
C GLU A 156 2.52 -2.10 14.63
N PRO A 157 2.05 -0.98 14.05
CA PRO A 157 1.41 -0.99 12.73
C PRO A 157 2.30 -1.56 11.62
N THR A 158 3.60 -1.24 11.61
CA THR A 158 4.57 -1.84 10.66
C THR A 158 4.70 -3.33 10.87
N PHE A 159 4.80 -3.79 12.12
CA PHE A 159 4.99 -5.21 12.44
C PHE A 159 3.75 -6.03 12.10
N THR A 160 2.56 -5.46 12.32
CA THR A 160 1.29 -6.07 11.91
C THR A 160 1.25 -6.29 10.40
N PHE A 161 1.68 -5.28 9.62
CA PHE A 161 1.82 -5.38 8.18
C PHE A 161 2.80 -6.48 7.77
N MET A 162 4.02 -6.48 8.32
CA MET A 162 5.06 -7.46 8.01
C MET A 162 4.63 -8.90 8.31
N ARG A 163 3.95 -9.13 9.44
CA ARG A 163 3.42 -10.46 9.79
C ARG A 163 2.28 -10.90 8.88
N ALA A 164 1.45 -9.97 8.42
CA ALA A 164 0.34 -10.27 7.52
C ALA A 164 0.83 -10.74 6.14
N GLN A 165 1.96 -10.21 5.65
CA GLN A 165 2.55 -10.63 4.37
C GLN A 165 2.84 -12.14 4.32
N THR A 166 3.14 -12.76 5.46
CA THR A 166 3.50 -14.18 5.57
C THR A 166 2.41 -15.03 6.23
N ASP A 167 1.21 -14.49 6.42
CA ASP A 167 0.12 -15.23 7.07
C ASP A 167 -0.40 -16.36 6.17
N LYS A 168 -0.46 -17.58 6.71
CA LYS A 168 -0.97 -18.77 6.02
C LYS A 168 -2.42 -18.63 5.56
N CYS A 169 -3.21 -17.77 6.20
CA CYS A 169 -4.60 -17.53 5.79
C CYS A 169 -4.70 -17.06 4.34
N ARG A 170 -3.68 -16.34 3.82
CA ARG A 170 -3.66 -15.80 2.45
C ARG A 170 -3.83 -16.86 1.36
N LEU A 171 -3.45 -18.11 1.64
CA LEU A 171 -3.56 -19.25 0.72
C LEU A 171 -4.99 -19.82 0.61
N GLY A 172 -5.88 -19.46 1.54
CA GLY A 172 -7.19 -20.09 1.69
C GLY A 172 -8.42 -19.18 1.50
N ILE A 173 -8.22 -17.87 1.29
CA ILE A 173 -9.33 -16.89 1.23
C ILE A 173 -10.15 -17.10 -0.05
N LYS A 174 -11.47 -17.23 0.13
CA LYS A 174 -12.43 -17.45 -0.98
C LYS A 174 -13.55 -16.44 -1.06
N GLU A 175 -13.72 -15.62 -0.01
CA GLU A 175 -14.81 -14.66 0.08
C GLU A 175 -14.31 -13.22 0.13
N LEU A 176 -14.96 -12.31 -0.60
CA LEU A 176 -14.55 -10.91 -0.67
C LEU A 176 -14.56 -10.24 0.72
N GLY A 177 -15.51 -10.56 1.60
CA GLY A 177 -15.55 -10.02 2.97
C GLY A 177 -14.30 -10.40 3.76
N GLN A 178 -14.00 -11.71 3.83
CA GLN A 178 -12.80 -12.25 4.48
C GLN A 178 -11.52 -11.68 3.86
N TYR A 179 -11.49 -11.51 2.53
CA TYR A 179 -10.38 -10.89 1.83
C TYR A 179 -10.13 -9.47 2.31
N LEU A 180 -11.17 -8.63 2.38
CA LEU A 180 -11.02 -7.24 2.79
C LEU A 180 -10.57 -7.10 4.26
N GLU A 181 -11.02 -7.98 5.15
CA GLU A 181 -10.58 -8.02 6.55
C GLU A 181 -9.09 -8.40 6.69
N TYR A 182 -8.65 -9.40 5.92
CA TYR A 182 -7.24 -9.77 5.84
C TYR A 182 -6.39 -8.64 5.24
N ARG A 183 -6.85 -8.11 4.11
CA ARG A 183 -6.10 -7.16 3.28
C ARG A 183 -5.92 -5.80 3.97
N GLU A 184 -6.75 -5.44 4.95
CA GLU A 184 -6.52 -4.26 5.81
C GLU A 184 -5.13 -4.30 6.47
N LYS A 185 -4.70 -5.48 6.95
CA LYS A 185 -3.39 -5.68 7.58
C LYS A 185 -2.29 -5.78 6.52
N ASP A 186 -2.51 -6.58 5.48
CA ASP A 186 -1.52 -6.89 4.44
C ASP A 186 -1.29 -5.72 3.45
N VAL A 187 -2.23 -4.79 3.30
CA VAL A 187 -2.00 -3.51 2.60
C VAL A 187 -1.27 -2.49 3.49
N GLY A 188 -1.25 -2.73 4.81
CA GLY A 188 -0.61 -1.86 5.78
C GLY A 188 -1.39 -0.58 6.06
N GLN A 189 -2.73 -0.59 6.09
CA GLN A 189 -3.50 0.65 6.32
C GLN A 189 -3.12 1.32 7.64
N ALA A 190 -3.00 0.55 8.73
CA ALA A 190 -2.62 1.08 10.04
C ALA A 190 -1.22 1.72 10.00
N LEU A 191 -0.27 1.11 9.27
CA LEU A 191 1.05 1.66 9.02
C LEU A 191 0.95 2.99 8.26
N LEU A 192 0.19 3.03 7.16
CA LEU A 192 0.04 4.24 6.35
C LEU A 192 -0.59 5.39 7.16
N CYS A 193 -1.55 5.08 8.03
CA CYS A 193 -2.16 6.01 8.96
C CYS A 193 -1.17 6.54 10.02
N ALA A 194 -0.41 5.65 10.66
CA ALA A 194 0.58 6.04 11.66
C ALA A 194 1.72 6.87 11.04
N LEU A 195 2.21 6.47 9.87
CA LEU A 195 3.26 7.19 9.15
C LEU A 195 2.77 8.55 8.64
N MET A 196 1.48 8.68 8.30
CA MET A 196 0.87 9.98 8.02
C MET A 196 0.94 10.91 9.23
N ARG A 197 0.55 10.41 10.42
CA ARG A 197 0.63 11.20 11.66
C ARG A 197 2.05 11.62 11.97
N PHE A 198 3.01 10.70 11.85
CA PHE A 198 4.43 11.02 11.99
C PHE A 198 4.87 12.11 11.01
N SER A 199 4.63 11.91 9.71
CA SER A 199 5.12 12.83 8.67
C SER A 199 4.47 14.20 8.70
N MET A 200 3.21 14.30 9.14
CA MET A 200 2.46 15.56 9.27
C MET A 200 2.51 16.15 10.69
N ASN A 201 3.26 15.53 11.61
CA ASN A 201 3.34 15.92 13.01
C ASN A 201 1.97 16.08 13.71
N LEU A 202 1.08 15.09 13.52
CA LEU A 202 -0.28 15.12 14.05
C LEU A 202 -0.37 14.36 15.38
N HIS A 203 -0.78 15.05 16.44
CA HIS A 203 -0.99 14.47 17.76
C HIS A 203 -2.49 14.30 18.02
N ILE A 204 -2.96 13.06 17.88
CA ILE A 204 -4.38 12.69 17.95
C ILE A 204 -4.54 11.67 19.07
N SER A 205 -5.49 11.91 19.97
CA SER A 205 -5.74 11.00 21.10
C SER A 205 -6.34 9.67 20.64
N ASP A 206 -6.21 8.63 21.47
CA ASP A 206 -6.79 7.31 21.18
C ASP A 206 -8.32 7.38 21.04
N GLU A 207 -8.99 8.24 21.80
CA GLU A 207 -10.44 8.46 21.67
C GLU A 207 -10.79 9.11 20.33
N GLU A 208 -10.01 10.10 19.89
CA GLU A 208 -10.19 10.73 18.58
C GLU A 208 -9.94 9.73 17.44
N LEU A 209 -8.90 8.90 17.53
CA LEU A 209 -8.63 7.84 16.55
C LEU A 209 -9.75 6.79 16.53
N ALA A 210 -10.20 6.34 17.70
CA ALA A 210 -11.31 5.40 17.82
C ALA A 210 -12.59 5.95 17.16
N SER A 211 -12.83 7.27 17.24
CA SER A 211 -13.99 7.92 16.62
C SER A 211 -13.98 7.93 15.09
N VAL A 212 -12.83 7.66 14.45
CA VAL A 212 -12.69 7.65 12.99
C VAL A 212 -12.32 6.28 12.41
N ARG A 213 -12.34 5.21 13.21
CA ARG A 213 -12.03 3.84 12.77
C ARG A 213 -12.84 3.39 11.55
N GLU A 214 -14.13 3.75 11.47
CA GLU A 214 -14.97 3.42 10.31
C GLU A 214 -14.47 4.08 9.02
N ILE A 215 -13.94 5.31 9.13
CA ILE A 215 -13.36 6.07 8.00
C ILE A 215 -12.06 5.39 7.54
N GLU A 216 -11.22 4.96 8.47
CA GLU A 216 -9.97 4.23 8.19
C GLU A 216 -10.25 2.89 7.51
N MET A 217 -11.21 2.10 8.02
CA MET A 217 -11.59 0.82 7.42
C MET A 217 -12.17 1.00 6.01
N ASN A 218 -12.90 2.10 5.76
CA ASN A 218 -13.36 2.42 4.41
C ASN A 218 -12.20 2.80 3.48
N CYS A 219 -11.23 3.58 3.97
CA CYS A 219 -10.00 3.93 3.25
C CYS A 219 -9.20 2.67 2.88
N ALA A 220 -9.03 1.74 3.83
CA ALA A 220 -8.33 0.48 3.64
C ALA A 220 -8.90 -0.32 2.46
N LYS A 221 -10.23 -0.44 2.39
CA LYS A 221 -10.92 -1.17 1.31
C LYS A 221 -10.64 -0.54 -0.06
N HIS A 222 -10.72 0.79 -0.15
CA HIS A 222 -10.42 1.54 -1.38
C HIS A 222 -8.99 1.30 -1.84
N ILE A 223 -8.00 1.55 -0.97
CA ILE A 223 -6.58 1.42 -1.31
C ILE A 223 -6.24 -0.02 -1.71
N SER A 224 -6.73 -1.00 -0.95
CA SER A 224 -6.53 -2.44 -1.21
C SER A 224 -7.02 -2.85 -2.60
N VAL A 225 -8.30 -2.60 -2.87
CA VAL A 225 -8.92 -3.04 -4.13
C VAL A 225 -8.36 -2.28 -5.33
N LEU A 226 -8.08 -0.99 -5.16
CA LEU A 226 -7.47 -0.21 -6.23
C LEU A 226 -6.06 -0.73 -6.55
N ASN A 227 -5.28 -1.07 -5.52
CA ASN A 227 -3.98 -1.69 -5.69
C ASN A 227 -4.11 -2.98 -6.51
N ASP A 228 -4.97 -3.91 -6.06
CA ASP A 228 -5.20 -5.20 -6.71
C ASP A 228 -5.60 -5.08 -8.20
N ILE A 229 -6.41 -4.08 -8.54
CA ILE A 229 -6.82 -3.85 -9.93
C ILE A 229 -5.61 -3.53 -10.82
N TYR A 230 -4.71 -2.66 -10.35
CA TYR A 230 -3.54 -2.21 -11.09
C TYR A 230 -2.38 -3.21 -11.01
N SER A 231 -2.18 -3.84 -9.86
CA SER A 231 -1.09 -4.78 -9.61
C SER A 231 -1.34 -6.17 -10.18
N TRP A 232 -2.58 -6.49 -10.58
CA TRP A 232 -2.97 -7.82 -11.05
C TRP A 232 -1.99 -8.47 -12.03
N GLU A 233 -1.61 -7.78 -13.10
CA GLU A 233 -0.70 -8.33 -14.10
C GLU A 233 0.69 -8.62 -13.52
N LYS A 234 1.18 -7.75 -12.62
CA LYS A 234 2.44 -7.94 -11.87
C LYS A 234 2.34 -9.18 -10.99
N GLU A 235 1.26 -9.33 -10.24
CA GLU A 235 1.05 -10.42 -9.29
C GLU A 235 0.85 -11.77 -10.00
N VAL A 236 0.13 -11.80 -11.13
CA VAL A 236 0.02 -13.00 -11.96
C VAL A 236 1.39 -13.42 -12.50
N SER A 237 2.22 -12.45 -12.92
CA SER A 237 3.60 -12.72 -13.32
C SER A 237 4.49 -13.12 -12.14
N ALA A 238 4.21 -12.64 -10.93
CA ALA A 238 4.91 -13.06 -9.71
C ALA A 238 4.62 -14.53 -9.41
N ALA A 239 3.33 -14.89 -9.31
CA ALA A 239 2.83 -16.23 -9.02
C ALA A 239 3.28 -17.31 -10.01
N SER A 240 3.59 -16.94 -11.26
CA SER A 240 4.04 -17.90 -12.27
C SER A 240 5.53 -18.26 -12.18
N SER A 241 6.33 -17.51 -11.42
CA SER A 241 7.77 -17.79 -11.33
C SER A 241 8.44 -17.52 -9.98
N GLY A 242 7.71 -17.06 -8.97
CA GLY A 242 8.18 -16.96 -7.58
C GLY A 242 7.92 -18.24 -6.79
N HIS A 243 8.11 -18.19 -5.47
CA HIS A 243 7.83 -19.33 -4.61
C HIS A 243 6.32 -19.56 -4.49
N HIS A 244 5.88 -20.82 -4.55
CA HIS A 244 4.45 -21.18 -4.61
C HIS A 244 3.60 -20.68 -3.44
N GLU A 245 4.22 -20.42 -2.27
CA GLU A 245 3.53 -19.82 -1.13
C GLU A 245 3.69 -18.29 -1.08
N GLY A 246 4.94 -17.78 -1.12
CA GLY A 246 5.23 -16.34 -0.99
C GLY A 246 4.68 -15.51 -2.14
N SER A 247 4.62 -16.08 -3.35
CA SER A 247 4.03 -15.45 -4.53
C SER A 247 2.60 -15.90 -4.83
N ALA A 248 1.94 -16.61 -3.90
CA ALA A 248 0.57 -17.07 -4.09
C ALA A 248 -0.38 -15.88 -4.34
N LEU A 249 -1.18 -16.00 -5.40
CA LEU A 249 -2.07 -14.94 -5.85
C LEU A 249 -3.23 -14.74 -4.85
N CYS A 250 -3.16 -13.66 -4.08
CA CYS A 250 -4.16 -13.28 -3.08
C CYS A 250 -4.69 -11.87 -3.39
N SER A 251 -5.70 -11.78 -4.25
CA SER A 251 -6.20 -10.52 -4.82
C SER A 251 -7.73 -10.51 -4.88
N SER A 252 -8.35 -9.36 -4.58
CA SER A 252 -9.80 -9.17 -4.71
C SER A 252 -10.30 -9.46 -6.12
N VAL A 253 -9.47 -9.24 -7.15
CA VAL A 253 -9.77 -9.55 -8.56
C VAL A 253 -10.00 -11.05 -8.74
N LEU A 254 -9.11 -11.90 -8.19
CA LEU A 254 -9.24 -13.35 -8.25
C LEU A 254 -10.44 -13.84 -7.44
N VAL A 255 -10.57 -13.34 -6.21
CA VAL A 255 -11.64 -13.73 -5.29
C VAL A 255 -13.01 -13.43 -5.92
N LEU A 256 -13.22 -12.20 -6.41
CA LEU A 256 -14.48 -11.81 -7.03
C LEU A 256 -14.75 -12.60 -8.31
N SER A 257 -13.74 -12.79 -9.17
CA SER A 257 -13.87 -13.58 -10.39
C SER A 257 -14.31 -15.02 -10.09
N ASN A 258 -13.71 -15.65 -9.09
CA ASN A 258 -14.05 -17.01 -8.68
C ASN A 258 -15.45 -17.13 -8.07
N GLN A 259 -15.85 -16.17 -7.23
CA GLN A 259 -17.16 -16.16 -6.58
C GLN A 259 -18.30 -15.90 -7.57
N THR A 260 -18.10 -14.97 -8.49
CA THR A 260 -19.14 -14.54 -9.44
C THR A 260 -19.14 -15.30 -10.76
N LYS A 261 -18.09 -16.09 -11.03
CA LYS A 261 -17.82 -16.75 -12.33
C LYS A 261 -17.69 -15.77 -13.50
N LEU A 262 -17.35 -14.52 -13.20
CA LEU A 262 -17.03 -13.51 -14.20
C LEU A 262 -15.55 -13.59 -14.58
N ASP A 263 -15.22 -13.15 -15.78
CA ASP A 263 -13.82 -13.00 -16.18
C ASP A 263 -13.11 -11.89 -15.37
N VAL A 264 -11.78 -11.90 -15.41
CA VAL A 264 -10.91 -10.93 -14.72
C VAL A 264 -11.26 -9.49 -15.11
N THR A 265 -11.54 -9.23 -16.39
CA THR A 265 -11.79 -7.87 -16.88
C THR A 265 -13.13 -7.35 -16.34
N ALA A 266 -14.15 -8.20 -16.31
CA ALA A 266 -15.44 -7.90 -15.71
C ALA A 266 -15.35 -7.69 -14.20
N SER A 267 -14.55 -8.51 -13.52
CA SER A 267 -14.31 -8.39 -12.08
C SER A 267 -13.63 -7.06 -11.74
N LYS A 268 -12.57 -6.68 -12.47
CA LYS A 268 -11.93 -5.36 -12.34
C LYS A 268 -12.93 -4.20 -12.53
N ARG A 269 -13.85 -4.29 -13.51
CA ARG A 269 -14.88 -3.25 -13.72
C ARG A 269 -15.84 -3.12 -12.52
N ILE A 270 -16.24 -4.22 -11.89
CA ILE A 270 -17.10 -4.18 -10.70
C ILE A 270 -16.34 -3.57 -9.53
N LEU A 271 -15.09 -4.01 -9.31
CA LEU A 271 -14.23 -3.50 -8.24
C LEU A 271 -13.97 -1.99 -8.40
N TRP A 272 -13.80 -1.49 -9.63
CA TRP A 272 -13.73 -0.06 -9.90
C TRP A 272 -14.96 0.72 -9.43
N VAL A 273 -16.16 0.17 -9.64
CA VAL A 273 -17.40 0.79 -9.15
C VAL A 273 -17.41 0.80 -7.62
N LEU A 274 -17.01 -0.31 -6.97
CA LEU A 274 -16.90 -0.36 -5.51
C LEU A 274 -15.93 0.69 -4.95
N CYS A 275 -14.78 0.92 -5.60
CA CYS A 275 -13.88 2.00 -5.21
C CYS A 275 -14.57 3.36 -5.24
N ARG A 276 -15.37 3.67 -6.26
CA ARG A 276 -16.13 4.94 -6.31
C ARG A 276 -17.20 5.03 -5.23
N GLU A 277 -17.89 3.93 -4.92
CA GLU A 277 -18.84 3.92 -3.81
C GLU A 277 -18.13 4.17 -2.47
N TRP A 278 -16.94 3.62 -2.25
CA TRP A 278 -16.16 3.92 -1.05
C TRP A 278 -15.67 5.37 -0.96
N GLU A 279 -15.46 6.07 -2.08
CA GLU A 279 -15.20 7.51 -2.06
C GLU A 279 -16.41 8.30 -1.57
N LEU A 280 -17.62 7.92 -2.03
CA LEU A 280 -18.87 8.55 -1.58
C LEU A 280 -19.14 8.28 -0.10
N VAL A 281 -18.92 7.02 0.34
CA VAL A 281 -19.05 6.63 1.75
C VAL A 281 -18.05 7.41 2.61
N HIS A 282 -16.80 7.60 2.15
CA HIS A 282 -15.80 8.37 2.87
C HIS A 282 -16.28 9.80 3.15
N GLU A 283 -16.76 10.52 2.13
CA GLU A 283 -17.28 11.89 2.28
C GLU A 283 -18.48 11.94 3.25
N GLN A 284 -19.36 10.93 3.20
CA GLN A 284 -20.49 10.82 4.12
C GLN A 284 -20.03 10.61 5.57
N LEU A 285 -19.09 9.70 5.81
CA LEU A 285 -18.56 9.40 7.14
C LEU A 285 -17.81 10.61 7.73
N VAL A 286 -16.96 11.26 6.93
CA VAL A 286 -16.26 12.49 7.33
C VAL A 286 -17.26 13.60 7.68
N LYS A 287 -18.26 13.84 6.82
CA LYS A 287 -19.31 14.83 7.09
C LYS A 287 -20.07 14.52 8.37
N LYS A 288 -20.42 13.25 8.60
CA LYS A 288 -21.09 12.79 9.82
C LYS A 288 -20.22 13.06 11.06
N ARG A 289 -18.93 12.73 11.00
CA ARG A 289 -17.99 12.97 12.13
C ARG A 289 -17.83 14.46 12.42
N LEU A 290 -17.67 15.30 11.39
CA LEU A 290 -17.54 16.75 11.54
C LEU A 290 -18.81 17.42 12.09
N ALA A 291 -19.98 16.84 11.84
CA ALA A 291 -21.27 17.33 12.35
C ALA A 291 -21.65 16.74 13.72
N SER A 292 -20.86 15.81 14.26
CA SER A 292 -21.13 15.19 15.57
C SER A 292 -20.87 16.17 16.72
N VAL A 293 -21.44 15.85 17.90
CA VAL A 293 -21.20 16.61 19.14
C VAL A 293 -19.84 16.31 19.78
N GLU A 294 -19.17 15.25 19.33
CA GLU A 294 -17.86 14.85 19.82
C GLU A 294 -16.79 15.88 19.39
N PRO A 295 -15.87 16.27 20.29
CA PRO A 295 -14.76 17.15 19.95
C PRO A 295 -14.00 16.66 18.71
N CYS A 296 -13.57 17.59 17.86
CA CYS A 296 -12.82 17.29 16.64
C CYS A 296 -11.70 18.30 16.49
N SER A 297 -10.50 17.89 16.90
CA SER A 297 -9.27 18.69 16.85
C SER A 297 -8.92 19.12 15.42
N SER A 298 -8.03 20.11 15.30
CA SER A 298 -7.42 20.47 14.01
C SER A 298 -6.70 19.28 13.38
N ASP A 299 -6.03 18.49 14.21
CA ASP A 299 -5.20 17.37 13.80
C ASP A 299 -6.07 16.22 13.28
N LEU A 300 -7.19 15.93 13.94
CA LEU A 300 -8.17 14.96 13.46
C LEU A 300 -8.80 15.39 12.11
N LYS A 301 -9.04 16.69 11.90
CA LYS A 301 -9.53 17.20 10.60
C LYS A 301 -8.47 17.06 9.51
N ALA A 302 -7.21 17.40 9.82
CA ALA A 302 -6.09 17.22 8.91
C ALA A 302 -5.88 15.73 8.57
N TYR A 303 -6.02 14.85 9.56
CA TYR A 303 -5.95 13.40 9.43
C TYR A 303 -7.01 12.83 8.50
N MET A 304 -8.29 13.17 8.72
CA MET A 304 -9.39 12.73 7.84
C MET A 304 -9.18 13.20 6.40
N ASN A 305 -8.69 14.43 6.19
CA ASN A 305 -8.35 14.92 4.86
C ASN A 305 -7.09 14.23 4.28
N GLY A 306 -6.15 13.83 5.13
CA GLY A 306 -4.99 13.03 4.76
C GLY A 306 -5.37 11.66 4.21
N LEU A 307 -6.37 10.97 4.79
CA LEU A 307 -6.89 9.71 4.25
C LEU A 307 -7.41 9.84 2.81
N LYS A 308 -8.05 10.98 2.49
CA LYS A 308 -8.46 11.31 1.12
C LYS A 308 -7.28 11.48 0.17
N TYR A 309 -6.17 12.06 0.64
CA TYR A 309 -4.93 12.12 -0.14
C TYR A 309 -4.31 10.73 -0.34
N GLN A 310 -4.34 9.85 0.66
CA GLN A 310 -3.86 8.48 0.47
C GLN A 310 -4.65 7.74 -0.64
N MET A 311 -5.98 7.76 -0.60
CA MET A 311 -6.80 7.10 -1.63
C MET A 311 -6.55 7.66 -3.04
N SER A 312 -6.56 8.99 -3.19
CA SER A 312 -6.36 9.65 -4.49
C SER A 312 -4.92 9.58 -4.99
N GLY A 313 -3.95 9.68 -4.09
CA GLY A 313 -2.53 9.50 -4.36
C GLY A 313 -2.21 8.07 -4.80
N ASN A 314 -2.85 7.06 -4.18
CA ASN A 314 -2.74 5.66 -4.57
C ASN A 314 -3.11 5.47 -6.03
N GLU A 315 -4.27 6.01 -6.42
CA GLU A 315 -4.77 5.94 -7.79
C GLU A 315 -3.85 6.67 -8.76
N ALA A 316 -3.43 7.88 -8.43
CA ALA A 316 -2.59 8.71 -9.29
C ALA A 316 -1.22 8.06 -9.56
N TRP A 317 -0.65 7.37 -8.57
CA TRP A 317 0.58 6.60 -8.75
C TRP A 317 0.34 5.29 -9.49
N SER A 318 -0.62 4.47 -9.03
CA SER A 318 -0.90 3.14 -9.59
C SER A 318 -1.28 3.21 -11.07
N GLY A 319 -2.02 4.24 -11.47
CA GLY A 319 -2.38 4.49 -12.86
C GLY A 319 -1.23 4.88 -13.78
N LYS A 320 -0.02 5.14 -13.25
CA LYS A 320 1.13 5.63 -14.04
C LYS A 320 2.43 4.87 -13.79
N THR A 321 2.57 4.15 -12.69
CA THR A 321 3.85 3.53 -12.31
C THR A 321 4.25 2.39 -13.27
N PRO A 322 5.46 2.43 -13.86
CA PRO A 322 6.02 1.31 -14.60
C PRO A 322 5.97 -0.01 -13.82
N ARG A 323 6.02 0.02 -12.48
CA ARG A 323 5.88 -1.19 -11.64
C ARG A 323 4.67 -2.06 -12.03
N TYR A 324 3.57 -1.45 -12.44
CA TYR A 324 2.35 -2.16 -12.86
C TYR A 324 2.18 -2.24 -14.37
N HIS A 325 2.69 -1.25 -15.12
CA HIS A 325 2.44 -1.14 -16.56
C HIS A 325 3.56 -1.73 -17.44
N SER A 326 4.72 -2.05 -16.88
CA SER A 326 5.89 -2.57 -17.62
C SER A 326 6.19 -4.05 -17.36
N VAL A 327 5.20 -4.84 -16.94
CA VAL A 327 5.37 -6.25 -16.55
C VAL A 327 5.89 -7.12 -17.71
N TYR A 328 5.53 -6.78 -18.95
CA TYR A 328 5.93 -7.50 -20.17
C TYR A 328 7.01 -6.78 -20.99
N ALA A 329 7.66 -5.76 -20.42
CA ALA A 329 8.66 -4.92 -21.10
C ALA A 329 10.12 -5.33 -20.81
#